data_AF-A0A9N8V8C1-F1
#
_entry.id   AF-A0A9N8V8C1-F1
#
_cell.length_a   1.000
_cell.length_b   1.000
_cell.length_c   1.000
_cell.angle_alpha   90.00
_cell.angle_beta   90.00
_cell.angle_gamma   90.00
#
_symmetry.space_group_name_H-M   'P 1'
#
loop_
_entity.id
_entity.type
_entity.pdbx_description
1 polymer ?
#
loop_
_entity_poly.entity_id
_entity_poly.type
_entity_poly.pdbx_seq_one_letter_code
_entity_poly.pdbx_strand_id
1 'polypeptide(L)'
;MDKITIKELNFMFKICQKQKFDDQIPEDIVQIIREYIVSKKLVVHLRETISRRKKKYYEFGWDQDDLLTQLVSLSAKLFKPQVENLKSTHIKTMNKWFLDPKKHNMKFEVELNSRAEVMTEIILNQERYLPGFKYFYEYDWGYSDEKDDVSLEGDLLFISEVGIMAVVEVKHINKAHLKENKKEIKRQAKKFKYFADKRFGSRVVAIIGLYAIHGKDGQIALDYIDPFDKRLAKKARAFLEKESSASSDSSSDDETDSALDDALQSDQGNNSFKLFKSTIKFIFEIPYRMDVTEESASL
;
A
#
# COMPACT_ATOMS: atom_id res chain seq x y z
N MET A 1 -24.18 -19.18 -0.19
CA MET A 1 -22.78 -18.82 0.10
C MET A 1 -22.82 -17.48 0.80
N ASP A 2 -22.66 -17.51 2.11
CA ASP A 2 -22.54 -16.30 2.90
C ASP A 2 -21.37 -15.46 2.36
N LYS A 3 -21.61 -14.17 2.19
CA LYS A 3 -20.70 -13.25 1.51
C LYS A 3 -19.46 -13.07 2.37
N ILE A 4 -18.31 -13.59 1.90
CA ILE A 4 -17.01 -13.28 2.50
C ILE A 4 -16.88 -11.76 2.67
N THR A 5 -16.65 -11.32 3.89
CA THR A 5 -16.46 -9.92 4.25
C THR A 5 -14.98 -9.52 4.16
N ILE A 6 -14.69 -8.21 4.19
CA ILE A 6 -13.32 -7.69 4.27
C ILE A 6 -12.60 -8.25 5.51
N LYS A 7 -13.31 -8.43 6.63
CA LYS A 7 -12.74 -8.95 7.87
C LYS A 7 -12.30 -10.41 7.73
N GLU A 8 -13.15 -11.26 7.15
CA GLU A 8 -12.78 -12.66 6.89
C GLU A 8 -11.65 -12.76 5.86
N LEU A 9 -11.68 -11.92 4.82
CA LEU A 9 -10.61 -11.87 3.83
C LEU A 9 -9.28 -11.42 4.45
N ASN A 10 -9.31 -10.41 5.31
CA ASN A 10 -8.14 -9.98 6.09
C ASN A 10 -7.55 -11.14 6.89
N PHE A 11 -8.41 -11.92 7.53
CA PHE A 11 -7.98 -13.09 8.27
C PHE A 11 -7.26 -14.13 7.40
N MET A 12 -7.78 -14.41 6.20
CA MET A 12 -7.13 -15.31 5.23
C MET A 12 -5.76 -14.80 4.78
N PHE A 13 -5.60 -13.49 4.54
CA PHE A 13 -4.30 -12.90 4.24
C PHE A 13 -3.32 -13.02 5.41
N LYS A 14 -3.77 -12.84 6.66
CA LYS A 14 -2.94 -13.02 7.87
C LYS A 14 -2.44 -14.44 8.03
N ILE A 15 -3.27 -15.43 7.73
CA ILE A 15 -2.85 -16.84 7.67
C ILE A 15 -1.75 -17.01 6.61
N CYS A 16 -1.93 -16.46 5.40
CA CYS A 16 -0.94 -16.54 4.33
C CYS A 16 0.39 -15.87 4.71
N GLN A 17 0.33 -14.77 5.46
CA GLN A 17 1.48 -14.04 6.02
C GLN A 17 2.17 -14.79 7.18
N LYS A 18 1.63 -15.93 7.63
CA LYS A 18 2.08 -16.64 8.83
C LYS A 18 2.10 -15.73 10.06
N GLN A 19 1.15 -14.79 10.15
CA GLN A 19 1.03 -13.91 11.29
C GLN A 19 0.67 -14.74 12.53
N LYS A 20 1.29 -14.40 13.67
CA LYS A 20 0.90 -14.97 14.95
C LYS A 20 -0.37 -14.25 15.42
N PHE A 21 -1.37 -15.03 15.80
CA PHE A 21 -2.57 -14.52 16.43
C PHE A 21 -2.37 -14.55 17.95
N ASP A 22 -2.51 -13.40 18.60
CA ASP A 22 -2.45 -13.30 20.06
C ASP A 22 -3.68 -13.97 20.70
N ASP A 23 -4.82 -13.87 20.01
CA ASP A 23 -6.11 -14.42 20.39
C ASP A 23 -6.45 -15.71 19.62
N GLN A 24 -7.40 -16.48 20.16
CA GLN A 24 -7.97 -17.60 19.42
C GLN A 24 -8.74 -17.08 18.20
N ILE A 25 -8.56 -17.78 17.08
CA ILE A 25 -9.33 -17.54 15.86
C ILE A 25 -10.79 -17.87 16.16
N PRO A 26 -11.74 -16.95 15.94
CA PRO A 26 -13.16 -17.25 16.07
C PRO A 26 -13.57 -18.44 15.20
N GLU A 27 -14.32 -19.40 15.77
CA GLU A 27 -14.64 -20.67 15.10
C GLU A 27 -15.52 -20.47 13.86
N ASP A 28 -16.36 -19.42 13.84
CA ASP A 28 -17.12 -18.98 12.67
C ASP A 28 -16.20 -18.59 11.51
N ILE A 29 -15.12 -17.84 11.78
CA ILE A 29 -14.11 -17.50 10.76
C ILE A 29 -13.42 -18.77 10.25
N VAL A 30 -13.08 -19.72 11.14
CA VAL A 30 -12.49 -21.00 10.72
C VAL A 30 -13.43 -21.77 9.80
N GLN A 31 -14.72 -21.80 10.12
CA GLN A 31 -15.73 -22.47 9.32
C GLN A 31 -15.91 -21.82 7.93
N ILE A 32 -15.97 -20.49 7.87
CA ILE A 32 -16.04 -19.75 6.59
C ILE A 32 -14.82 -20.06 5.71
N ILE A 33 -13.64 -20.11 6.30
CA ILE A 33 -12.40 -20.44 5.58
C ILE A 33 -12.44 -21.87 5.06
N ARG A 34 -12.89 -22.84 5.87
CA ARG A 34 -13.06 -24.25 5.43
C ARG A 34 -14.02 -24.37 4.26
N GLU A 35 -15.18 -23.70 4.34
CA GLU A 35 -16.18 -23.71 3.27
C GLU A 35 -15.64 -23.08 1.99
N TYR A 36 -14.90 -21.97 2.10
CA TYR A 36 -14.24 -21.35 0.95
C TYR A 36 -13.25 -22.30 0.29
N ILE A 37 -12.38 -22.94 1.09
CA ILE A 37 -11.39 -23.93 0.63
C ILE A 37 -12.06 -25.06 -0.15
N VAL A 38 -13.11 -25.66 0.43
CA VAL A 38 -13.86 -26.75 -0.21
C VAL A 38 -14.52 -26.27 -1.49
N SER A 39 -15.15 -25.10 -1.48
CA SER A 39 -15.86 -24.55 -2.65
C SER A 39 -14.92 -24.24 -3.82
N LYS A 40 -13.68 -23.86 -3.54
CA LYS A 40 -12.65 -23.53 -4.52
C LYS A 40 -11.75 -24.71 -4.88
N LYS A 41 -12.01 -25.89 -4.29
CA LYS A 41 -11.20 -27.11 -4.47
C LYS A 41 -9.71 -26.85 -4.22
N LEU A 42 -9.42 -26.01 -3.23
CA LEU A 42 -8.04 -25.68 -2.89
C LEU A 42 -7.41 -26.87 -2.17
N VAL A 43 -6.19 -27.24 -2.57
CA VAL A 43 -5.42 -28.27 -1.87
C VAL A 43 -4.77 -27.63 -0.64
N VAL A 44 -5.33 -27.92 0.53
CA VAL A 44 -4.91 -27.32 1.79
C VAL A 44 -4.68 -28.40 2.83
N HIS A 45 -3.49 -28.39 3.41
CA HIS A 45 -3.19 -29.10 4.64
C HIS A 45 -3.56 -28.21 5.82
N LEU A 46 -4.80 -28.33 6.30
CA LEU A 46 -5.21 -27.78 7.59
C LEU A 46 -4.87 -28.80 8.68
N ARG A 47 -3.85 -28.50 9.46
CA ARG A 47 -3.45 -29.31 10.61
C ARG A 47 -3.88 -28.62 11.90
N GLU A 48 -4.90 -29.16 12.55
CA GLU A 48 -5.24 -28.79 13.92
C GLU A 48 -4.25 -29.47 14.87
N THR A 49 -3.56 -28.68 15.69
CA THR A 49 -2.62 -29.17 16.70
C THR A 49 -3.08 -28.69 18.07
N ILE A 50 -3.23 -29.63 19.01
CA ILE A 50 -3.56 -29.33 20.40
C ILE A 50 -2.26 -29.25 21.19
N SER A 51 -1.97 -28.08 21.76
CA SER A 51 -0.81 -27.92 22.64
C SER A 51 -1.03 -28.58 24.00
N ARG A 52 0.06 -28.79 24.75
CA ARG A 52 0.02 -29.27 26.15
C ARG A 52 -0.87 -28.44 27.08
N ARG A 53 -1.17 -27.18 26.73
CA ARG A 53 -2.07 -26.28 27.48
C ARG A 53 -3.52 -26.31 26.99
N LYS A 54 -3.92 -27.31 26.19
CA LYS A 54 -5.25 -27.42 25.53
C LYS A 54 -5.60 -26.26 24.58
N LYS A 55 -4.64 -25.41 24.22
CA LYS A 55 -4.84 -24.42 23.15
C LYS A 55 -4.74 -25.12 21.80
N LYS A 56 -5.79 -24.96 20.98
CA LYS A 56 -5.81 -25.36 19.57
C LYS A 56 -5.01 -24.36 18.74
N TYR A 57 -4.16 -24.86 17.87
CA TYR A 57 -3.45 -24.08 16.86
C TYR A 57 -3.70 -24.70 15.49
N TYR A 58 -3.92 -23.86 14.49
CA TYR A 58 -4.13 -24.30 13.11
C TYR A 58 -2.87 -24.00 12.30
N GLU A 59 -2.26 -25.04 11.74
CA GLU A 59 -1.19 -24.93 10.75
C GLU A 59 -1.80 -25.16 9.36
N PHE A 60 -1.36 -24.36 8.41
CA PHE A 60 -2.01 -24.16 7.13
C PHE A 60 -0.92 -24.28 6.04
N GLY A 61 -0.85 -25.43 5.36
CA GLY A 61 0.08 -25.70 4.25
C GLY A 61 -0.64 -25.72 2.90
N TRP A 62 -0.14 -25.00 1.89
CA TRP A 62 -0.84 -24.76 0.61
C TRP A 62 0.15 -24.43 -0.50
N ASP A 63 -0.31 -24.56 -1.75
CA ASP A 63 0.24 -23.78 -2.85
C ASP A 63 -0.14 -22.30 -2.65
N GLN A 64 0.83 -21.51 -2.21
CA GLN A 64 0.59 -20.12 -1.82
C GLN A 64 0.26 -19.24 -3.02
N ASP A 65 0.69 -19.56 -4.23
CA ASP A 65 0.64 -18.61 -5.35
C ASP A 65 -0.74 -18.57 -6.01
N ASP A 66 -1.40 -19.71 -6.17
CA ASP A 66 -2.76 -19.79 -6.71
C ASP A 66 -3.79 -19.21 -5.75
N LEU A 67 -3.68 -19.55 -4.46
CA LEU A 67 -4.53 -18.98 -3.43
C LEU A 67 -4.37 -17.46 -3.38
N LEU A 68 -3.13 -16.95 -3.35
CA LEU A 68 -2.89 -15.51 -3.28
C LEU A 68 -3.50 -14.78 -4.47
N THR A 69 -3.44 -15.38 -5.66
CA THR A 69 -4.09 -14.85 -6.87
C THR A 69 -5.61 -14.78 -6.72
N GLN A 70 -6.23 -15.85 -6.19
CA GLN A 70 -7.68 -15.89 -5.95
C GLN A 70 -8.11 -14.89 -4.86
N LEU A 71 -7.36 -14.79 -3.77
CA LEU A 71 -7.64 -13.84 -2.69
C LEU A 71 -7.52 -12.40 -3.18
N VAL A 72 -6.50 -12.06 -3.98
CA VAL A 72 -6.37 -10.73 -4.60
C VAL A 72 -7.57 -10.42 -5.52
N SER A 73 -7.99 -11.38 -6.35
CA SER A 73 -9.17 -11.19 -7.21
C SER A 73 -10.46 -10.99 -6.41
N LEU A 74 -10.66 -11.78 -5.34
CA LEU A 74 -11.79 -11.59 -4.44
C LEU A 74 -11.73 -10.24 -3.74
N SER A 75 -10.53 -9.83 -3.34
CA SER A 75 -10.26 -8.55 -2.72
C SER A 75 -10.67 -7.38 -3.60
N ALA A 76 -10.27 -7.39 -4.87
CA ALA A 76 -10.65 -6.37 -5.85
C ALA A 76 -12.18 -6.21 -5.94
N LYS A 77 -12.92 -7.33 -5.98
CA LYS A 77 -14.39 -7.32 -6.04
C LYS A 77 -15.02 -6.72 -4.78
N LEU A 78 -14.54 -7.11 -3.60
CA LEU A 78 -15.07 -6.63 -2.32
C LEU A 78 -14.69 -5.18 -2.04
N PHE A 79 -13.52 -4.74 -2.51
CA PHE A 79 -13.01 -3.40 -2.26
C PHE A 79 -13.46 -2.37 -3.29
N LYS A 80 -13.99 -2.79 -4.45
CA LYS A 80 -14.50 -1.91 -5.50
C LYS A 80 -15.42 -0.78 -5.00
N PRO A 81 -16.38 -1.01 -4.07
CA PRO A 81 -17.23 0.07 -3.56
C PRO A 81 -16.48 1.15 -2.76
N GLN A 82 -15.30 0.84 -2.21
CA GLN A 82 -14.48 1.77 -1.43
C GLN A 82 -13.60 2.66 -2.31
N VAL A 83 -13.40 2.32 -3.59
CA VAL A 83 -12.45 2.99 -4.49
C VAL A 83 -12.74 4.48 -4.64
N GLU A 84 -14.01 4.87 -4.72
CA GLU A 84 -14.37 6.29 -4.87
C GLU A 84 -14.02 7.11 -3.61
N ASN A 85 -14.21 6.53 -2.43
CA ASN A 85 -13.77 7.14 -1.17
C ASN A 85 -12.24 7.30 -1.15
N LEU A 86 -11.49 6.33 -1.66
CA LEU A 86 -10.03 6.41 -1.74
C LEU A 86 -9.56 7.53 -2.67
N LYS A 87 -10.23 7.76 -3.80
CA LYS A 87 -9.93 8.91 -4.68
C LYS A 87 -10.13 10.24 -3.95
N SER A 88 -11.25 10.38 -3.24
CA SER A 88 -11.52 11.58 -2.44
C SER A 88 -10.47 11.78 -1.34
N THR A 89 -10.13 10.72 -0.61
CA THR A 89 -9.06 10.76 0.39
C THR A 89 -7.72 11.11 -0.23
N HIS A 90 -7.38 10.52 -1.37
CA HIS A 90 -6.13 10.80 -2.08
C HIS A 90 -6.00 12.29 -2.43
N ILE A 91 -7.02 12.88 -3.06
CA ILE A 91 -7.03 14.31 -3.40
C ILE A 91 -6.88 15.17 -2.13
N LYS A 92 -7.62 14.85 -1.07
CA LYS A 92 -7.55 15.59 0.19
C LYS A 92 -6.15 15.48 0.82
N THR A 93 -5.56 14.29 0.85
CA THR A 93 -4.24 14.04 1.44
C THR A 93 -3.14 14.69 0.61
N MET A 94 -3.22 14.64 -0.72
CA MET A 94 -2.35 15.38 -1.64
C MET A 94 -2.42 16.88 -1.37
N ASN A 95 -3.63 17.45 -1.35
CA ASN A 95 -3.81 18.88 -1.08
C ASN A 95 -3.24 19.27 0.29
N LYS A 96 -3.48 18.47 1.34
CA LYS A 96 -2.88 18.73 2.66
C LYS A 96 -1.36 18.70 2.62
N TRP A 97 -0.75 17.74 1.92
CA TRP A 97 0.70 17.65 1.79
C TRP A 97 1.29 18.88 1.10
N PHE A 98 0.71 19.28 -0.03
CA PHE A 98 1.25 20.34 -0.88
C PHE A 98 0.80 21.75 -0.49
N LEU A 99 -0.19 21.91 0.38
CA LEU A 99 -0.64 23.21 0.89
C LEU A 99 -0.16 23.48 2.33
N ASP A 100 0.55 22.55 2.96
CA ASP A 100 1.07 22.75 4.32
C ASP A 100 2.19 23.80 4.32
N PRO A 101 1.99 24.98 4.93
CA PRO A 101 2.99 26.05 4.98
C PRO A 101 4.30 25.62 5.64
N LYS A 102 4.27 24.64 6.54
CA LYS A 102 5.47 24.09 7.19
C LYS A 102 6.32 23.27 6.22
N LYS A 103 5.74 22.75 5.14
CA LYS A 103 6.42 21.98 4.09
C LYS A 103 6.76 22.83 2.86
N HIS A 104 6.08 23.96 2.66
CA HIS A 104 6.31 24.90 1.55
C HIS A 104 7.67 25.59 1.48
N ASN A 105 8.45 25.61 2.57
CA ASN A 105 9.82 26.15 2.55
C ASN A 105 10.87 25.14 2.04
N MET A 106 10.45 23.98 1.54
CA MET A 106 11.34 23.04 0.86
C MET A 106 11.74 23.61 -0.50
N LYS A 107 12.96 24.17 -0.56
CA LYS A 107 13.60 24.41 -1.84
C LYS A 107 13.84 23.04 -2.48
N PHE A 108 13.20 22.78 -3.62
CA PHE A 108 13.57 21.65 -4.48
C PHE A 108 14.96 21.93 -5.08
N GLU A 109 16.01 21.75 -4.27
CA GLU A 109 17.37 21.68 -4.75
C GLU A 109 17.58 20.33 -5.46
N VAL A 110 18.62 20.25 -6.30
CA VAL A 110 18.92 19.07 -7.14
C VAL A 110 19.27 17.83 -6.29
N GLU A 111 19.55 18.02 -4.99
CA GLU A 111 19.84 16.97 -4.03
C GLU A 111 18.73 16.89 -2.96
N LEU A 112 18.16 15.69 -2.75
CA LEU A 112 17.23 15.45 -1.65
C LEU A 112 18.02 15.42 -0.34
N ASN A 113 17.92 16.48 0.45
CA ASN A 113 18.71 16.71 1.66
C ASN A 113 17.92 16.42 2.95
N SER A 114 16.63 16.08 2.84
CA SER A 114 15.74 15.88 3.98
C SER A 114 14.78 14.69 3.80
N ARG A 115 14.29 14.15 4.92
CA ARG A 115 13.24 13.10 4.94
C ARG A 115 12.00 13.51 4.12
N ALA A 116 11.60 14.78 4.21
CA ALA A 116 10.39 15.26 3.56
C ALA A 116 10.54 15.45 2.05
N GLU A 117 11.74 15.78 1.54
CA GLU A 117 12.01 15.76 0.10
C GLU A 117 11.95 14.34 -0.45
N VAL A 118 12.50 13.35 0.27
CA VAL A 118 12.40 11.93 -0.10
C VAL A 118 10.94 11.46 -0.10
N MET A 119 10.16 11.85 0.91
CA MET A 119 8.71 11.57 0.93
C MET A 119 8.00 12.21 -0.26
N THR A 120 8.31 13.46 -0.58
CA THR A 120 7.70 14.20 -1.69
C THR A 120 8.02 13.54 -3.02
N GLU A 121 9.27 13.14 -3.25
CA GLU A 121 9.70 12.41 -4.45
C GLU A 121 8.96 11.08 -4.60
N ILE A 122 8.75 10.33 -3.50
CA ILE A 122 7.95 9.09 -3.50
C ILE A 122 6.49 9.37 -3.83
N ILE A 123 5.88 10.42 -3.25
CA ILE A 123 4.47 10.78 -3.48
C ILE A 123 4.24 11.18 -4.94
N LEU A 124 5.12 12.01 -5.51
CA LEU A 124 4.99 12.51 -6.88
C LEU A 124 5.25 11.43 -7.93
N ASN A 125 6.18 10.51 -7.64
CA ASN A 125 6.54 9.41 -8.54
C ASN A 125 6.06 8.07 -8.00
N GLN A 126 4.87 8.07 -7.38
CA GLN A 126 4.32 6.91 -6.69
C GLN A 126 4.25 5.67 -7.59
N GLU A 127 3.86 5.80 -8.86
CA GLU A 127 3.79 4.64 -9.76
C GLU A 127 5.17 4.04 -10.06
N ARG A 128 6.23 4.85 -10.05
CA ARG A 128 7.62 4.37 -10.22
C ARG A 128 8.07 3.55 -9.01
N TYR A 129 7.76 4.02 -7.80
CA TYR A 129 8.25 3.41 -6.56
C TYR A 129 7.33 2.30 -6.04
N LEU A 130 6.03 2.44 -6.22
CA LEU A 130 4.97 1.58 -5.68
C LEU A 130 3.88 1.30 -6.74
N PRO A 131 4.23 0.61 -7.84
CA PRO A 131 3.27 0.33 -8.90
C PRO A 131 2.05 -0.45 -8.39
N GLY A 132 0.86 0.01 -8.76
CA GLY A 132 -0.42 -0.56 -8.31
C GLY A 132 -0.97 -0.02 -6.98
N PHE A 133 -0.23 0.85 -6.27
CA PHE A 133 -0.69 1.51 -5.03
C PHE A 133 -1.08 2.96 -5.30
N LYS A 134 -2.19 3.16 -6.02
CA LYS A 134 -2.59 4.44 -6.60
C LYS A 134 -2.94 5.55 -5.60
N TYR A 135 -3.36 5.22 -4.38
CA TYR A 135 -3.94 6.20 -3.47
C TYR A 135 -3.03 6.52 -2.29
N PHE A 136 -2.42 7.70 -2.29
CA PHE A 136 -1.81 8.30 -1.11
C PHE A 136 -2.85 8.57 -0.02
N TYR A 137 -2.82 7.79 1.06
CA TYR A 137 -3.90 7.71 2.04
C TYR A 137 -3.67 8.63 3.24
N GLU A 138 -2.52 8.49 3.89
CA GLU A 138 -2.18 9.25 5.10
C GLU A 138 -0.65 9.42 5.19
N TYR A 139 -0.20 10.44 5.90
CA TYR A 139 1.22 10.70 6.19
C TYR A 139 1.39 11.21 7.61
N ASP A 140 2.61 11.10 8.16
CA ASP A 140 2.95 11.48 9.53
C ASP A 140 1.87 10.97 10.52
N TRP A 141 1.49 9.71 10.36
CA TRP A 141 0.30 9.13 10.98
C TRP A 141 0.65 8.56 12.35
N GLY A 142 -0.12 8.93 13.36
CA GLY A 142 0.08 8.45 14.73
C GLY A 142 -0.68 7.16 15.03
N TYR A 143 -0.14 6.36 15.95
CA TYR A 143 -0.88 5.40 16.75
C TYR A 143 -0.48 5.56 18.21
N SER A 144 -1.48 5.73 19.07
CA SER A 144 -1.33 5.77 20.52
C SER A 144 -2.03 4.57 21.14
N ASP A 145 -1.29 3.72 21.85
CA ASP A 145 -1.88 2.70 22.72
C ASP A 145 -1.79 3.18 24.16
N GLU A 146 -2.93 3.53 24.76
CA GLU A 146 -3.00 3.94 26.16
C GLU A 146 -2.51 2.82 27.11
N LYS A 147 -2.58 1.55 26.68
CA LYS A 147 -2.16 0.42 27.51
C LYS A 147 -0.64 0.25 27.54
N ASP A 148 0.05 0.62 26.47
CA ASP A 148 1.49 0.40 26.34
C ASP A 148 2.31 1.70 26.53
N ASP A 149 1.66 2.86 26.70
CA ASP A 149 2.31 4.19 26.74
C ASP A 149 3.23 4.42 25.53
N VAL A 150 2.81 3.90 24.37
CA VAL A 150 3.55 3.98 23.12
C VAL A 150 2.81 4.93 22.18
N SER A 151 3.44 6.07 21.90
CA SER A 151 3.12 6.92 20.75
C SER A 151 4.14 6.67 19.65
N LEU A 152 3.67 6.31 18.47
CA LEU A 152 4.51 6.10 17.30
C LEU A 152 3.91 6.78 16.07
N GLU A 153 4.79 7.36 15.28
CA GLU A 153 4.45 8.06 14.04
C GLU A 153 5.08 7.34 12.85
N GLY A 154 4.26 6.95 11.87
CA GLY A 154 4.73 6.39 10.60
C GLY A 154 4.70 7.42 9.47
N ASP A 155 5.47 7.16 8.42
CA ASP A 155 5.76 8.20 7.42
C ASP A 155 4.69 8.31 6.32
N LEU A 156 4.50 7.25 5.52
CA LEU A 156 3.56 7.26 4.39
C LEU A 156 2.70 6.01 4.37
N LEU A 157 1.41 6.19 4.07
CA LEU A 157 0.46 5.12 3.77
C LEU A 157 -0.05 5.27 2.34
N PHE A 158 0.00 4.19 1.59
CA PHE A 158 -0.62 4.07 0.28
C PHE A 158 -1.61 2.91 0.26
N ILE A 159 -2.65 3.00 -0.56
CA ILE A 159 -3.65 1.94 -0.73
C ILE A 159 -3.81 1.62 -2.22
N SER A 160 -3.88 0.32 -2.53
CA SER A 160 -4.20 -0.20 -3.86
C SER A 160 -5.72 -0.30 -4.08
N GLU A 161 -6.15 -0.35 -5.34
CA GLU A 161 -7.56 -0.57 -5.72
C GLU A 161 -8.10 -1.93 -5.24
N VAL A 162 -7.21 -2.88 -4.93
CA VAL A 162 -7.58 -4.18 -4.35
C VAL A 162 -7.61 -4.18 -2.82
N GLY A 163 -7.39 -3.03 -2.16
CA GLY A 163 -7.52 -2.91 -0.70
C GLY A 163 -6.33 -3.39 0.12
N ILE A 164 -5.16 -3.55 -0.50
CA ILE A 164 -3.90 -3.76 0.21
C ILE A 164 -3.31 -2.39 0.55
N MET A 165 -2.93 -2.20 1.82
CA MET A 165 -2.27 -1.00 2.32
C MET A 165 -0.75 -1.22 2.39
N ALA A 166 0.01 -0.28 1.83
CA ALA A 166 1.45 -0.19 1.95
C ALA A 166 1.83 0.83 3.02
N VAL A 167 2.58 0.37 4.03
CA VAL A 167 3.20 1.21 5.05
C VAL A 167 4.66 1.42 4.67
N VAL A 168 5.06 2.67 4.46
CA VAL A 168 6.42 3.01 4.05
C VAL A 168 7.10 3.80 5.16
N GLU A 169 8.22 3.29 5.67
CA GLU A 169 9.13 4.04 6.54
C GLU A 169 10.19 4.76 5.70
N VAL A 170 10.39 6.07 5.89
CA VAL A 170 11.34 6.86 5.09
C VAL A 170 12.53 7.30 5.94
N LYS A 171 13.73 6.95 5.48
CA LYS A 171 14.97 7.29 6.16
C LYS A 171 15.98 7.92 5.22
N HIS A 172 16.48 9.06 5.65
CA HIS A 172 17.62 9.72 5.05
C HIS A 172 18.89 9.26 5.78
N ILE A 173 19.79 8.52 5.10
CA ILE A 173 20.94 7.87 5.75
C ILE A 173 22.26 8.32 5.12
N ASN A 174 23.23 8.66 5.96
CA ASN A 174 24.63 8.83 5.56
C ASN A 174 25.35 7.46 5.49
N LYS A 175 26.03 7.15 4.37
CA LYS A 175 26.59 5.81 4.01
C LYS A 175 27.44 5.12 5.09
N ALA A 176 28.08 5.86 6.00
CA ALA A 176 29.00 5.32 7.01
C ALA A 176 28.37 4.25 7.93
N HIS A 177 27.04 4.28 8.12
CA HIS A 177 26.33 3.35 9.03
C HIS A 177 25.20 2.56 8.35
N LEU A 178 25.22 2.42 7.01
CA LEU A 178 24.09 1.88 6.24
C LEU A 178 23.67 0.46 6.67
N LYS A 179 24.62 -0.45 6.93
CA LYS A 179 24.29 -1.85 7.29
C LYS A 179 23.64 -1.97 8.67
N GLU A 180 24.18 -1.27 9.67
CA GLU A 180 23.62 -1.24 11.03
C GLU A 180 22.25 -0.54 11.03
N ASN A 181 22.14 0.55 10.29
CA ASN A 181 20.88 1.28 10.14
C ASN A 181 19.81 0.44 9.42
N LYS A 182 20.15 -0.35 8.39
CA LYS A 182 19.16 -1.13 7.64
C LYS A 182 18.40 -2.12 8.52
N LYS A 183 19.05 -2.75 9.51
CA LYS A 183 18.39 -3.66 10.46
C LYS A 183 17.40 -2.90 11.35
N GLU A 184 17.79 -1.73 11.84
CA GLU A 184 16.95 -0.88 12.69
C GLU A 184 15.76 -0.33 11.93
N ILE A 185 15.97 0.14 10.71
CA ILE A 185 14.90 0.67 9.84
C ILE A 185 13.90 -0.42 9.52
N LYS A 186 14.37 -1.62 9.21
CA LYS A 186 13.52 -2.79 9.00
C LYS A 186 12.74 -3.15 10.27
N ARG A 187 13.34 -3.00 11.46
CA ARG A 187 12.65 -3.20 12.75
C ARG A 187 11.57 -2.16 12.96
N GLN A 188 11.84 -0.89 12.66
CA GLN A 188 10.88 0.20 12.77
C GLN A 188 9.72 0.05 11.77
N ALA A 189 10.02 -0.24 10.50
CA ALA A 189 9.00 -0.52 9.48
C ALA A 189 8.11 -1.72 9.86
N LYS A 190 8.68 -2.76 10.49
CA LYS A 190 7.90 -3.87 11.08
C LYS A 190 6.96 -3.42 12.19
N LYS A 191 7.43 -2.55 13.10
CA LYS A 191 6.57 -1.96 14.13
C LYS A 191 5.43 -1.17 13.49
N PHE A 192 5.73 -0.33 12.51
CA PHE A 192 4.71 0.46 11.82
C PHE A 192 3.69 -0.39 11.07
N LYS A 193 4.12 -1.47 10.40
CA LYS A 193 3.18 -2.47 9.85
C LYS A 193 2.24 -3.05 10.91
N TYR A 194 2.77 -3.39 12.10
CA TYR A 194 1.96 -3.90 13.21
C TYR A 194 0.94 -2.88 13.72
N PHE A 195 1.34 -1.62 13.91
CA PHE A 195 0.42 -0.58 14.38
C PHE A 195 -0.62 -0.18 13.33
N ALA A 196 -0.23 -0.17 12.05
CA ALA A 196 -1.17 -0.02 10.96
C ALA A 196 -2.21 -1.17 10.96
N ASP A 197 -1.81 -2.40 11.28
CA ASP A 197 -2.75 -3.53 11.40
C ASP A 197 -3.74 -3.34 12.54
N LYS A 198 -3.30 -2.82 13.69
CA LYS A 198 -4.21 -2.49 14.81
C LYS A 198 -5.18 -1.37 14.43
N ARG A 199 -4.71 -0.32 13.77
CA ARG A 199 -5.53 0.86 13.43
C ARG A 199 -6.46 0.63 12.23
N PHE A 200 -5.98 -0.07 11.20
CA PHE A 200 -6.63 -0.16 9.90
C PHE A 200 -7.00 -1.58 9.47
N GLY A 201 -6.57 -2.63 10.18
CA GLY A 201 -6.74 -4.03 9.74
C GLY A 201 -8.19 -4.48 9.55
N SER A 202 -9.17 -3.79 10.13
CA SER A 202 -10.60 -4.04 9.88
C SER A 202 -11.15 -3.34 8.63
N ARG A 203 -10.39 -2.39 8.05
CA ARG A 203 -10.77 -1.55 6.91
C ARG A 203 -10.08 -1.95 5.62
N VAL A 204 -9.00 -2.73 5.70
CA VAL A 204 -8.20 -3.17 4.55
C VAL A 204 -8.03 -4.68 4.57
N VAL A 205 -7.77 -5.27 3.41
CA VAL A 205 -7.66 -6.73 3.29
C VAL A 205 -6.29 -7.26 3.67
N ALA A 206 -5.25 -6.43 3.59
CA ALA A 206 -3.91 -6.80 3.96
C ALA A 206 -3.05 -5.55 4.14
N ILE A 207 -1.98 -5.69 4.91
CA ILE A 207 -0.99 -4.65 5.09
C ILE A 207 0.38 -5.22 4.74
N ILE A 208 1.14 -4.46 3.96
CA ILE A 208 2.53 -4.73 3.63
C ILE A 208 3.42 -3.61 4.18
N GLY A 209 4.66 -3.95 4.53
CA GLY A 209 5.63 -2.98 5.02
C GLY A 209 6.78 -2.79 4.05
N LEU A 210 7.20 -1.55 3.90
CA LEU A 210 8.33 -1.14 3.10
C LEU A 210 9.19 -0.14 3.88
N TYR A 211 10.42 0.05 3.42
CA TYR A 211 11.26 1.15 3.84
C TYR A 211 11.95 1.77 2.64
N ALA A 212 12.02 3.10 2.65
CA ALA A 212 12.74 3.91 1.68
C ALA A 212 14.05 4.40 2.31
N ILE A 213 15.13 4.26 1.57
CA ILE A 213 16.45 4.79 1.92
C ILE A 213 16.90 5.72 0.80
N HIS A 214 17.20 6.96 1.15
CA HIS A 214 17.88 7.87 0.24
C HIS A 214 19.40 7.76 0.42
N GLY A 215 20.10 7.44 -0.67
CA GLY A 215 21.56 7.29 -0.73
C GLY A 215 22.26 8.54 -1.28
N LYS A 216 23.58 8.63 -1.08
CA LYS A 216 24.43 9.74 -1.59
C LYS A 216 24.49 9.86 -3.12
N ASP A 217 24.10 8.82 -3.84
CA ASP A 217 23.95 8.80 -5.30
C ASP A 217 22.68 9.50 -5.78
N GLY A 218 21.92 10.12 -4.87
CA GLY A 218 20.66 10.78 -5.16
C GLY A 218 19.51 9.79 -5.43
N GLN A 219 19.76 8.49 -5.25
CA GLN A 219 18.77 7.45 -5.54
C GLN A 219 18.00 7.08 -4.29
N ILE A 220 16.67 7.02 -4.43
CA ILE A 220 15.78 6.43 -3.44
C ILE A 220 15.66 4.94 -3.74
N ALA A 221 16.07 4.11 -2.80
CA ALA A 221 15.83 2.67 -2.81
C ALA A 221 14.62 2.36 -1.94
N LEU A 222 13.61 1.71 -2.51
CA LEU A 222 12.44 1.22 -1.79
C LEU A 222 12.48 -0.31 -1.72
N ASP A 223 12.48 -0.86 -0.51
CA ASP A 223 12.61 -2.29 -0.26
C ASP A 223 11.46 -2.79 0.63
N TYR A 224 11.01 -4.03 0.38
CA TYR A 224 10.03 -4.71 1.23
C TYR A 224 10.67 -5.23 2.52
N ILE A 225 9.91 -5.18 3.63
CA ILE A 225 10.40 -5.73 4.90
C ILE A 225 10.41 -7.27 4.90
N ASP A 226 9.60 -7.92 4.08
CA ASP A 226 9.57 -9.38 4.00
C ASP A 226 9.26 -9.89 2.57
N PRO A 227 9.68 -11.12 2.24
CA PRO A 227 9.43 -11.69 0.91
C PRO A 227 7.95 -11.90 0.59
N PHE A 228 7.10 -12.09 1.61
CA PHE A 228 5.66 -12.27 1.39
C PHE A 228 5.02 -10.96 0.91
N ASP A 229 5.36 -9.85 1.55
CA ASP A 229 4.92 -8.50 1.17
C ASP A 229 5.27 -8.17 -0.28
N LYS A 230 6.50 -8.50 -0.70
CA LYS A 230 6.93 -8.37 -2.09
C LYS A 230 6.06 -9.20 -3.04
N ARG A 231 5.78 -10.45 -2.70
CA ARG A 231 4.94 -11.34 -3.51
C ARG A 231 3.49 -10.83 -3.59
N LEU A 232 2.92 -10.40 -2.48
CA LEU A 232 1.57 -9.84 -2.42
C LEU A 232 1.46 -8.57 -3.27
N ALA A 233 2.40 -7.64 -3.15
CA ALA A 233 2.45 -6.45 -3.99
C ALA A 233 2.54 -6.79 -5.49
N LYS A 234 3.39 -7.76 -5.86
CA LYS A 234 3.53 -8.22 -7.25
C LYS A 234 2.21 -8.81 -7.79
N LYS A 235 1.51 -9.62 -6.98
CA LYS A 235 0.21 -10.20 -7.38
C LYS A 235 -0.88 -9.14 -7.53
N ALA A 236 -0.90 -8.15 -6.62
CA ALA A 236 -1.83 -7.02 -6.70
C ALA A 236 -1.62 -6.22 -7.99
N ARG A 237 -0.37 -5.88 -8.29
CA ARG A 237 0.01 -5.18 -9.53
C ARG A 237 -0.41 -5.97 -10.78
N ALA A 238 -0.02 -7.24 -10.87
CA ALA A 238 -0.31 -8.07 -12.03
C ALA A 238 -1.82 -8.23 -12.27
N PHE A 239 -2.62 -8.29 -11.19
CA PHE A 239 -4.07 -8.31 -11.31
C PHE A 239 -4.61 -7.01 -11.93
N LEU A 240 -4.14 -5.85 -11.47
CA LEU A 240 -4.58 -4.55 -11.97
C LEU A 240 -4.15 -4.30 -13.42
N GLU A 241 -2.93 -4.72 -13.80
CA GLU A 241 -2.45 -4.66 -15.19
C GLU A 241 -3.36 -5.48 -16.12
N LYS A 242 -3.71 -6.70 -15.71
CA LYS A 242 -4.61 -7.57 -16.47
C LYS A 242 -6.02 -7.01 -16.63
N GLU A 243 -6.58 -6.38 -15.59
CA GLU A 243 -7.89 -5.73 -15.73
C GLU A 243 -7.85 -4.53 -16.68
N SER A 244 -6.75 -3.77 -16.69
CA SER A 244 -6.60 -2.63 -17.60
C SER A 244 -6.47 -3.04 -19.07
N SER A 245 -5.73 -4.12 -19.36
CA SER A 245 -5.61 -4.67 -20.72
C SER A 245 -6.93 -5.28 -21.21
N ALA A 246 -7.64 -5.99 -20.34
CA ALA A 246 -8.94 -6.59 -20.71
C ALA A 246 -10.03 -5.54 -21.01
N SER A 247 -9.90 -4.32 -20.48
CA SER A 247 -10.81 -3.21 -20.80
C SER A 247 -10.48 -2.45 -22.09
N SER A 248 -9.30 -2.68 -22.68
CA SER A 248 -8.87 -2.03 -23.94
C SER A 248 -9.12 -2.92 -25.18
N ASP A 249 -9.20 -4.24 -25.02
CA ASP A 249 -9.48 -5.20 -26.10
C ASP A 249 -10.97 -5.31 -26.51
N SER A 250 -11.88 -4.47 -25.98
CA SER A 250 -13.29 -4.43 -26.41
C SER A 250 -13.58 -3.42 -27.53
N SER A 251 -12.56 -2.88 -28.19
CA SER A 251 -12.72 -2.06 -29.39
C SER A 251 -11.53 -2.24 -30.34
N SER A 252 -11.86 -2.44 -31.62
CA SER A 252 -11.02 -2.64 -32.81
C SER A 252 -10.33 -4.00 -32.97
N ASP A 253 -11.00 -4.84 -33.76
CA ASP A 253 -10.32 -5.62 -34.80
C ASP A 253 -9.50 -4.64 -35.66
N ASP A 254 -8.19 -4.67 -35.53
CA ASP A 254 -7.29 -4.42 -36.66
C ASP A 254 -5.98 -5.16 -36.40
N GLU A 255 -5.76 -6.17 -37.23
CA GLU A 255 -4.55 -6.99 -37.26
C GLU A 255 -3.34 -6.11 -37.52
N THR A 256 -2.32 -6.19 -36.67
CA THR A 256 -0.93 -6.10 -37.14
C THR A 256 0.00 -6.86 -36.20
N ASP A 257 0.61 -7.90 -36.76
CA ASP A 257 1.78 -8.59 -36.23
C ASP A 257 2.94 -7.60 -36.00
N SER A 258 3.59 -7.69 -34.85
CA SER A 258 5.06 -7.81 -34.80
C SER A 258 5.56 -8.07 -33.39
N ALA A 259 6.47 -9.04 -33.32
CA ALA A 259 7.28 -9.39 -32.16
C ALA A 259 8.27 -8.27 -31.80
N LEU A 260 8.59 -8.14 -30.50
CA LEU A 260 9.96 -7.89 -30.03
C LEU A 260 10.07 -8.01 -28.50
N ASP A 261 10.94 -8.94 -28.09
CA ASP A 261 11.52 -9.11 -26.76
C ASP A 261 12.56 -8.02 -26.44
N ASP A 262 12.80 -7.86 -25.13
CA ASP A 262 14.01 -7.36 -24.46
C ASP A 262 14.51 -5.92 -24.70
N ALA A 263 14.36 -5.07 -23.67
CA ALA A 263 15.42 -4.18 -23.17
C ALA A 263 15.01 -3.49 -21.84
N LEU A 264 15.38 -4.11 -20.72
CA LEU A 264 15.58 -3.41 -19.45
C LEU A 264 17.04 -2.92 -19.39
N GLN A 265 17.26 -1.63 -19.67
CA GLN A 265 18.12 -0.71 -18.89
C GLN A 265 18.62 0.47 -19.74
N SER A 266 18.75 1.58 -19.02
CA SER A 266 19.47 2.83 -19.34
C SER A 266 18.69 3.97 -19.98
N ASP A 267 18.77 5.08 -19.23
CA ASP A 267 18.81 6.46 -19.70
C ASP A 267 17.51 7.26 -19.84
N GLN A 268 16.98 7.75 -18.71
CA GLN A 268 16.16 8.97 -18.66
C GLN A 268 16.35 9.72 -17.33
N GLY A 269 17.48 10.40 -17.18
CA GLY A 269 17.73 11.30 -16.04
C GLY A 269 17.16 12.72 -16.19
N ASN A 270 16.88 13.19 -17.42
CA ASN A 270 16.63 14.63 -17.66
C ASN A 270 15.24 14.99 -18.22
N ASN A 271 14.44 14.03 -18.69
CA ASN A 271 13.12 14.34 -19.28
C ASN A 271 11.98 14.39 -18.25
N SER A 272 12.10 13.67 -17.12
CA SER A 272 11.09 13.66 -16.05
C SER A 272 10.95 15.03 -15.37
N PHE A 273 12.05 15.77 -15.21
CA PHE A 273 12.07 17.07 -14.53
C PHE A 273 11.44 18.23 -15.32
N LYS A 274 11.43 18.16 -16.67
CA LYS A 274 10.74 19.17 -17.49
C LYS A 274 9.22 18.98 -17.45
N LEU A 275 8.76 17.73 -17.46
CA LEU A 275 7.35 17.39 -17.26
C LEU A 275 6.85 17.81 -15.87
N PHE A 276 7.73 17.71 -14.86
CA PHE A 276 7.45 18.07 -13.46
C PHE A 276 7.11 19.56 -13.25
N LYS A 277 7.83 20.49 -13.93
CA LYS A 277 7.52 21.93 -13.83
C LYS A 277 6.20 22.31 -14.48
N SER A 278 5.77 21.64 -15.56
CA SER A 278 4.50 21.97 -16.22
C SER A 278 3.29 21.47 -15.43
N THR A 279 3.37 20.30 -14.80
CA THR A 279 2.26 19.73 -14.03
C THR A 279 1.98 20.52 -12.76
N ILE A 280 3.02 21.01 -12.08
CA ILE A 280 2.87 21.90 -10.93
C ILE A 280 2.21 23.22 -11.37
N LYS A 281 2.63 23.81 -12.50
CA LYS A 281 2.02 25.05 -13.02
C LYS A 281 0.52 24.88 -13.33
N PHE A 282 0.11 23.70 -13.81
CA PHE A 282 -1.29 23.39 -14.12
C PHE A 282 -2.19 23.27 -12.87
N ILE A 283 -1.65 22.80 -11.73
CA ILE A 283 -2.40 22.72 -10.46
C ILE A 283 -2.64 24.13 -9.87
N PHE A 284 -1.74 25.08 -10.12
CA PHE A 284 -1.81 26.44 -9.56
C PHE A 284 -2.60 27.45 -10.42
N GLU A 285 -3.06 27.10 -11.63
CA GLU A 285 -3.80 28.00 -12.52
C GLU A 285 -5.32 27.76 -12.57
N ILE A 286 -5.90 26.92 -11.70
CA ILE A 286 -7.37 26.80 -11.58
C ILE A 286 -7.90 28.02 -10.80
N PRO A 287 -8.64 28.97 -11.41
CA PRO A 287 -9.18 30.10 -10.69
C PRO A 287 -10.29 29.65 -9.74
N TYR A 288 -10.06 29.81 -8.44
CA TYR A 288 -11.07 29.64 -7.40
C TYR A 288 -12.07 30.82 -7.50
N ARG A 289 -13.25 30.58 -8.06
CA ARG A 289 -14.37 31.53 -8.05
C ARG A 289 -15.12 31.33 -6.73
N MET A 290 -14.91 32.22 -5.76
CA MET A 290 -15.76 32.30 -4.57
C MET A 290 -16.94 33.23 -4.88
N ASP A 291 -18.13 32.65 -5.06
CA ASP A 291 -19.36 33.40 -4.93
C ASP A 291 -19.63 33.58 -3.44
N VAL A 292 -19.38 34.79 -2.94
CA VAL A 292 -19.79 35.23 -1.60
C VAL A 292 -21.21 35.78 -1.74
N THR A 293 -22.21 35.03 -1.31
CA THR A 293 -23.54 35.57 -1.03
C THR A 293 -23.51 36.20 0.35
N GLU A 294 -23.50 37.54 0.39
CA GLU A 294 -23.83 38.32 1.59
C GLU A 294 -25.31 38.12 1.92
N GLU A 295 -25.60 37.46 3.03
CA GLU A 295 -26.91 37.53 3.66
C GLU A 295 -26.83 38.57 4.78
N SER A 296 -27.35 39.76 4.46
CA SER A 296 -27.49 40.89 5.37
C SER A 296 -28.48 40.56 6.49
N ALA A 297 -28.03 40.69 7.73
CA ALA A 297 -28.88 40.81 8.90
C ALA A 297 -29.63 42.16 8.90
N SER A 298 -30.93 42.13 9.16
CA SER A 298 -31.66 43.26 9.72
C SER A 298 -32.76 42.78 10.66
N LEU A 299 -32.87 43.51 11.77
CA LEU A 299 -33.88 43.47 12.83
C LEU A 299 -35.32 43.28 12.35
#